data_AF-A0A535GCZ7-F1
#
_entry.id   AF-A0A535GCZ7-F1
#
_cell.length_a   1.000
_cell.length_b   1.000
_cell.length_c   1.000
_cell.angle_alpha   90.00
_cell.angle_beta   90.00
_cell.angle_gamma   90.00
#
_symmetry.space_group_name_H-M   'P 1'
#
loop_
_entity.id
_entity.type
_entity.pdbx_description
1 polymer ?
#
loop_
_entity_poly.entity_id
_entity_poly.type
_entity_poly.pdbx_seq_one_letter_code
_entity_poly.pdbx_strand_id
1 'polypeptide(L)'
;MSTTAASGARWRPASFDQWYNAGRIRALRLGRVMEWKQFSEERLAAEIEHVSRTSLYQERATALGQALASEDGASSACAAIEDLINTSVAARR
;
A
#
# COMPACT_ATOMS: atom_id res chain seq x y z
N MET A 1 -36.23 -0.55 10.55
CA MET A 1 -35.19 -1.25 9.78
C MET A 1 -34.52 -0.22 8.90
N SER A 2 -33.33 0.25 9.28
CA SER A 2 -32.59 1.28 8.55
C SER A 2 -31.58 0.57 7.65
N THR A 3 -31.73 0.73 6.33
CA THR A 3 -30.77 0.29 5.33
C THR A 3 -29.55 1.19 5.41
N THR A 4 -28.50 0.74 6.10
CA THR A 4 -27.18 1.35 6.00
C THR A 4 -26.68 1.15 4.57
N ALA A 5 -26.74 2.20 3.76
CA ALA A 5 -26.10 2.24 2.47
C ALA A 5 -24.63 1.84 2.64
N ALA A 6 -24.23 0.73 2.01
CA ALA A 6 -22.85 0.29 1.97
C ALA A 6 -21.99 1.46 1.46
N SER A 7 -21.16 2.02 2.34
CA SER A 7 -20.13 2.97 1.95
C SER A 7 -19.34 2.36 0.81
N GLY A 8 -19.28 3.06 -0.33
CA GLY A 8 -18.73 2.57 -1.59
C GLY A 8 -17.41 1.80 -1.43
N ALA A 9 -17.27 0.75 -2.22
CA ALA A 9 -16.17 -0.22 -2.22
C ALA A 9 -14.77 0.42 -2.20
N ARG A 10 -14.26 0.73 -1.00
CA ARG A 10 -12.95 1.37 -0.77
C ARG A 10 -11.77 0.37 -0.86
N TRP A 11 -12.06 -0.91 -1.05
CA TRP A 11 -11.07 -1.98 -1.19
C TRP A 11 -10.56 -2.16 -2.64
N ARG A 12 -11.11 -1.40 -3.61
CA ARG A 12 -10.69 -1.47 -5.02
C ARG A 12 -9.86 -0.27 -5.43
N PRO A 13 -8.85 -0.47 -6.29
CA PRO A 13 -8.24 0.62 -7.05
C PRO A 13 -9.29 1.33 -7.91
N ALA A 14 -9.53 2.60 -7.63
CA ALA A 14 -10.46 3.49 -8.32
C ALA A 14 -9.76 4.74 -8.89
N SER A 15 -8.52 5.02 -8.46
CA SER A 15 -7.70 6.14 -8.93
C SER A 15 -6.35 5.68 -9.47
N PHE A 16 -5.69 6.56 -10.24
CA PHE A 16 -4.43 6.26 -10.94
C PHE A 16 -3.32 5.79 -9.98
N ASP A 17 -3.18 6.46 -8.84
CA ASP A 17 -2.23 6.11 -7.78
C ASP A 17 -2.54 4.73 -7.17
N GLN A 18 -3.80 4.38 -6.99
CA GLN A 18 -4.20 3.10 -6.45
C GLN A 18 -3.87 1.94 -7.40
N TRP A 19 -4.00 2.14 -8.72
CA TRP A 19 -3.56 1.14 -9.70
C TRP A 19 -2.05 0.96 -9.71
N TYR A 20 -1.29 2.06 -9.63
CA TYR A 20 0.16 2.01 -9.51
C TYR A 20 0.59 1.26 -8.23
N ASN A 21 0.00 1.62 -7.09
CA ASN A 21 0.30 0.99 -5.80
C ASN A 21 -0.10 -0.50 -5.78
N ALA A 22 -1.25 -0.86 -6.37
CA ALA A 22 -1.66 -2.25 -6.54
C ALA A 22 -0.62 -3.05 -7.35
N GLY A 23 -0.08 -2.45 -8.41
CA GLY A 23 1.02 -3.03 -9.18
C GLY A 23 2.27 -3.29 -8.34
N ARG A 24 2.63 -2.38 -7.44
CA ARG A 24 3.76 -2.55 -6.50
C ARG A 24 3.51 -3.65 -5.47
N ILE A 25 2.31 -3.72 -4.89
CA ILE A 25 1.90 -4.80 -3.98
C ILE A 25 2.03 -6.17 -4.66
N ARG A 26 1.61 -6.28 -5.92
CA ARG A 26 1.78 -7.50 -6.74
C ARG A 26 3.26 -7.82 -6.97
N ALA A 27 4.07 -6.82 -7.34
CA ALA A 27 5.50 -7.00 -7.60
C ALA A 27 6.27 -7.47 -6.35
N LEU A 28 5.89 -6.97 -5.18
CA LEU A 28 6.43 -7.37 -3.89
C LEU A 28 5.89 -8.73 -3.39
N ARG A 29 4.96 -9.35 -4.13
CA ARG A 29 4.28 -10.61 -3.75
C ARG A 29 3.59 -10.52 -2.39
N LEU A 30 2.95 -9.38 -2.13
CA LEU A 30 2.21 -9.11 -0.89
C LEU A 30 0.71 -9.32 -1.04
N GLY A 31 0.24 -9.54 -2.27
CA GLY A 31 -1.15 -9.82 -2.56
C GLY A 31 -1.37 -10.01 -4.06
N ARG A 32 -2.65 -9.96 -4.44
CA ARG A 32 -3.10 -10.12 -5.83
C ARG A 32 -3.89 -8.90 -6.25
N VAL A 33 -3.88 -8.63 -7.54
CA VAL A 33 -4.65 -7.54 -8.16
C VAL A 33 -5.70 -8.17 -9.04
N MET A 34 -6.96 -7.82 -8.80
CA MET A 34 -8.09 -8.24 -9.61
C MET A 34 -8.37 -7.19 -10.67
N GLU A 35 -8.29 -7.58 -11.94
CA GLU A 35 -8.68 -6.75 -13.07
C GLU A 35 -10.19 -6.49 -13.03
N TRP A 36 -10.65 -5.30 -13.42
CA TRP A 36 -12.06 -4.91 -13.29
C TRP A 36 -13.00 -5.89 -14.00
N LYS A 37 -12.60 -6.38 -15.17
CA LYS A 37 -13.39 -7.31 -15.99
C LYS A 37 -13.54 -8.70 -15.36
N GLN A 38 -12.78 -8.99 -14.31
CA GLN A 38 -12.78 -10.26 -13.59
C GLN A 38 -13.54 -10.18 -12.27
N PHE A 39 -14.18 -9.04 -11.99
CA PHE A 39 -14.86 -8.83 -10.73
C PHE A 39 -16.20 -9.58 -10.67
N SER A 40 -16.28 -10.53 -9.74
CA SER A 40 -17.53 -11.10 -9.21
C SER A 40 -17.38 -11.34 -7.71
N GLU A 41 -18.49 -11.48 -6.98
CA GLU A 41 -18.45 -11.74 -5.54
C GLU A 41 -17.75 -13.07 -5.23
N GLU A 42 -18.04 -14.11 -6.02
CA GLU A 42 -17.43 -15.43 -5.89
C GLU A 42 -15.94 -15.37 -6.15
N ARG A 43 -15.53 -14.60 -7.16
CA ARG A 43 -14.10 -14.44 -7.48
C ARG A 43 -13.39 -13.66 -6.38
N LEU A 44 -14.01 -12.61 -5.84
CA LEU A 44 -13.46 -11.85 -4.73
C LEU A 44 -13.26 -12.73 -3.50
N ALA A 45 -14.28 -13.50 -3.13
CA ALA A 45 -14.21 -14.44 -2.01
C ALA A 45 -13.07 -15.45 -2.20
N ALA A 46 -12.95 -16.04 -3.39
CA ALA A 46 -11.88 -16.99 -3.72
C ALA A 46 -10.48 -16.36 -3.63
N GLU A 47 -10.29 -15.12 -4.11
CA GLU A 47 -9.00 -14.44 -3.99
C GLU A 47 -8.66 -14.08 -2.53
N ILE A 48 -9.64 -13.67 -1.72
CA ILE A 48 -9.45 -13.41 -0.28
C ILE A 48 -9.07 -14.70 0.45
N GLU A 49 -9.76 -15.80 0.19
CA GLU A 49 -9.46 -17.11 0.77
C GLU A 49 -8.05 -17.58 0.36
N HIS A 50 -7.70 -17.42 -0.90
CA HIS A 50 -6.38 -17.78 -1.40
C HIS A 50 -5.26 -16.96 -0.74
N VAL A 51 -5.43 -15.63 -0.63
CA VAL A 51 -4.43 -14.76 0.01
C VAL A 51 -4.29 -15.08 1.50
N SER A 52 -5.40 -15.31 2.20
CA SER A 52 -5.40 -15.60 3.64
C SER A 52 -4.81 -16.96 4.00
N ARG A 53 -4.87 -17.94 3.09
CA ARG A 53 -4.33 -19.30 3.31
C ARG A 53 -2.93 -19.55 2.77
N THR A 54 -2.40 -18.65 1.94
CA THR A 54 -1.07 -18.82 1.35
C THR A 54 -0.02 -18.17 2.24
N SER A 55 0.80 -18.99 2.93
CA SER A 55 1.80 -18.50 3.91
C SER A 55 2.78 -17.48 3.32
N LEU A 56 3.12 -17.62 2.04
CA LEU A 56 4.03 -16.70 1.35
C LEU A 56 3.60 -15.22 1.46
N TYR A 57 2.30 -14.92 1.36
CA TYR A 57 1.83 -13.53 1.50
C TYR A 57 2.04 -13.01 2.92
N GLN A 58 1.78 -13.86 3.92
CA GLN A 58 2.00 -13.52 5.32
C GLN A 58 3.50 -13.30 5.60
N GLU A 59 4.36 -14.23 5.18
CA GLU A 59 5.81 -14.13 5.36
C GLU A 59 6.36 -12.85 4.73
N ARG A 60 5.93 -12.51 3.50
CA ARG A 60 6.36 -11.29 2.82
C ARG A 60 5.83 -10.04 3.50
N ALA A 61 4.58 -10.05 3.95
CA ALA A 61 3.99 -8.92 4.68
C ALA A 61 4.70 -8.69 6.02
N THR A 62 5.02 -9.74 6.75
CA THR A 62 5.82 -9.66 7.98
C THR A 62 7.20 -9.09 7.72
N ALA A 63 7.92 -9.61 6.70
CA ALA A 63 9.25 -9.11 6.35
C ALA A 63 9.23 -7.64 5.94
N LEU A 64 8.25 -7.21 5.13
CA LEU A 64 8.09 -5.79 4.79
C LEU A 64 7.77 -4.95 6.04
N GLY A 65 6.87 -5.43 6.90
CA GLY A 65 6.52 -4.74 8.15
C GLY A 65 7.72 -4.53 9.06
N GLN A 66 8.61 -5.52 9.16
CA GLN A 66 9.87 -5.41 9.92
C GLN A 66 10.82 -4.40 9.28
N ALA A 67 10.95 -4.40 7.95
CA ALA A 67 11.77 -3.41 7.25
C ALA A 67 11.26 -1.99 7.52
N LEU A 68 9.96 -1.75 7.34
CA LEU A 68 9.33 -0.45 7.59
C LEU A 68 9.46 -0.01 9.05
N ALA A 69 9.32 -0.94 10.01
CA ALA A 69 9.47 -0.63 11.43
C ALA A 69 10.92 -0.28 11.82
N SER A 70 11.91 -0.73 11.04
CA SER A 70 13.31 -0.39 11.23
C SER A 70 13.72 0.94 10.59
N GLU A 71 12.85 1.57 9.80
CA GLU A 71 13.11 2.86 9.19
C GLU A 71 12.91 4.00 10.20
N ASP A 72 13.91 4.87 10.35
CA ASP A 72 13.77 6.15 11.06
C ASP A 72 13.26 7.24 10.11
N GLY A 73 12.10 6.99 9.50
CA GLY A 73 11.62 7.76 8.36
C GLY A 73 11.39 9.23 8.67
N ALA A 74 10.67 9.53 9.77
CA ALA A 74 10.32 10.90 10.12
C ALA A 74 11.56 11.73 10.49
N SER A 75 12.43 11.21 11.36
CA SER A 75 13.61 11.95 11.80
C SER A 75 14.59 12.14 10.65
N SER A 76 14.81 11.12 9.82
CA SER A 76 15.65 11.23 8.62
C SER A 76 15.11 12.25 7.62
N ALA A 77 13.79 12.31 7.44
CA ALA A 77 13.16 13.30 6.58
C ALA A 77 13.33 14.73 7.12
N CYS A 78 13.14 14.93 8.44
CA CYS A 78 13.37 16.22 9.08
C CYS A 78 14.81 16.69 8.91
N ALA A 79 15.79 15.82 9.20
CA ALA A 79 17.21 16.13 9.03
C ALA A 79 17.54 16.53 7.58
N ALA A 80 17.02 15.79 6.60
CA ALA A 80 17.22 16.11 5.19
C ALA A 80 16.62 17.48 4.79
N ILE A 81 15.47 17.85 5.37
CA ILE A 81 14.84 19.16 5.13
C ILE A 81 15.68 20.28 5.75
N GLU A 82 16.16 20.09 6.99
CA GLU A 82 17.01 21.05 7.69
C GLU A 82 18.32 21.31 6.92
N ASP A 83 18.97 20.25 6.43
CA ASP A 83 20.18 20.35 5.60
C ASP A 83 19.93 21.12 4.30
N LEU A 84 18.80 20.86 3.64
CA LEU A 84 18.41 21.56 2.41
C LEU A 84 18.18 23.06 2.67
N ILE A 85 17.54 23.41 3.78
CA ILE A 85 17.31 24.81 4.18
C ILE A 85 18.65 25.50 4.46
N ASN A 86 19.53 24.87 5.24
CA ASN A 86 20.84 25.43 5.59
C ASN A 86 21.70 25.67 4.35
N THR A 87 21.72 24.69 3.43
CA THR A 87 22.43 24.82 2.14
C THR A 87 21.87 25.95 1.29
N SER A 88 20.54 26.06 1.22
CA SER A 88 19.86 27.10 0.44
C SER A 88 20.10 28.50 1.00
N VAL A 89 20.19 28.65 2.33
CA VAL A 89 20.49 29.92 2.99
C VAL A 89 21.96 30.31 2.78
N ALA A 90 22.89 29.36 2.88
CA ALA A 90 24.31 29.60 2.64
C ALA A 90 24.58 30.02 1.18
N ALA A 91 23.92 29.42 0.21
CA ALA A 91 24.08 29.75 -1.21
C ALA A 91 23.49 31.11 -1.63
N ARG A 92 22.68 31.75 -0.77
CA ARG A 92 22.06 33.07 -1.00
C ARG A 92 22.83 34.23 -0.34
N ARG A 93 23.87 33.93 0.42
CA ARG A 93 24.77 34.92 1.03
C ARG A 93 26.01 35.11 0.17
#